data_AF-A0A969G1C1-F1
#
_entry.id   AF-A0A969G1C1-F1
#
_cell.length_a   1.000
_cell.length_b   1.000
_cell.length_c   1.000
_cell.angle_alpha   90.00
_cell.angle_beta   90.00
_cell.angle_gamma   90.00
#
_symmetry.space_group_name_H-M   'P 1'
#
loop_
_entity.id
_entity.type
_entity.pdbx_description
1 polymer ?
#
loop_
_entity_poly.entity_id
_entity_poly.type
_entity_poly.pdbx_seq_one_letter_code
_entity_poly.pdbx_strand_id
1 'polypeptide(L)' 'MRIALIACRKQKLAHPAPARDLYAVSALFRLARAYAEQHADAWLVLSAQHGLVTPERVIAPYNHTMREKSRLTA' A
#
# COMPACT_ATOMS: atom_id res chain seq x y z
N MET A 1 -4.04 17.12 -11.89
CA MET A 1 -3.21 16.18 -11.11
C MET A 1 -4.13 15.26 -10.33
N ARG A 2 -4.12 13.97 -10.64
CA ARG A 2 -4.92 12.90 -10.01
C ARG A 2 -3.97 12.00 -9.22
N ILE A 3 -4.29 11.74 -7.96
CA ILE A 3 -3.50 10.86 -7.09
C ILE A 3 -4.36 9.66 -6.70
N ALA A 4 -3.88 8.45 -7.01
CA ALA A 4 -4.53 7.22 -6.57
C ALA A 4 -4.01 6.78 -5.20
N LEU A 5 -4.93 6.42 -4.30
CA LEU A 5 -4.60 5.88 -2.98
C LEU A 5 -4.94 4.40 -2.94
N ILE A 6 -3.94 3.55 -2.75
CA ILE A 6 -4.11 2.11 -2.69
C ILE A 6 -3.93 1.63 -1.26
N ALA A 7 -4.97 1.06 -0.67
CA ALA A 7 -4.89 0.48 0.67
C ALA A 7 -3.88 -0.68 0.70
N CYS A 8 -3.03 -0.73 1.75
CA CYS A 8 -2.13 -1.86 2.00
C CYS A 8 -2.89 -3.20 2.13
N ARG A 9 -2.20 -4.33 1.99
CA ARG A 9 -2.78 -5.66 2.14
C ARG A 9 -2.14 -6.43 3.29
N LYS A 10 -2.90 -7.41 3.81
CA LYS A 10 -2.42 -8.33 4.84
C LYS A 10 -1.27 -9.18 4.30
N GLN A 11 -1.42 -9.67 3.07
CA GLN A 11 -0.40 -10.41 2.33
C GLN A 11 0.77 -9.49 2.00
N LYS A 12 1.97 -9.88 2.44
CA LYS A 12 3.23 -9.16 2.22
C LYS A 12 4.33 -10.16 1.87
N LEU A 13 5.36 -9.75 1.15
CA LEU A 13 6.59 -10.54 0.99
C LEU A 13 7.24 -10.80 2.37
N ALA A 14 7.97 -11.90 2.50
CA ALA A 14 8.65 -12.27 3.75
C ALA A 14 9.97 -11.51 3.99
N HIS A 15 10.36 -10.63 3.06
CA HIS A 15 11.58 -9.83 3.13
C HIS A 15 11.27 -8.35 2.84
N PRO A 16 12.15 -7.43 3.24
CA PRO A 16 12.03 -6.02 2.86
C PRO A 16 11.97 -5.86 1.34
N ALA A 17 11.03 -5.05 0.88
CA ALA A 17 10.82 -4.75 -0.53
C ALA A 17 10.19 -3.37 -0.70
N PRO A 18 10.29 -2.75 -1.89
CA PRO A 18 9.51 -1.56 -2.23
C PRO A 18 8.02 -1.79 -1.98
N ALA A 19 7.29 -0.79 -1.49
CA ALA A 19 5.87 -0.90 -1.18
C ALA A 19 5.03 -1.46 -2.35
N ARG A 20 5.40 -1.10 -3.59
CA ARG A 20 4.75 -1.60 -4.81
C ARG A 20 4.89 -3.12 -5.03
N ASP A 21 5.92 -3.73 -4.46
CA ASP A 21 6.25 -5.14 -4.63
C ASP A 21 5.93 -5.92 -3.35
N LEU A 22 6.07 -5.29 -2.18
CA LEU A 22 5.77 -5.87 -0.87
C LEU A 22 4.34 -6.42 -0.83
N TYR A 23 3.34 -5.70 -1.36
CA TYR A 23 1.93 -6.12 -1.36
C TYR A 23 1.51 -6.86 -2.65
N ALA A 24 2.42 -7.07 -3.61
CA ALA A 24 2.11 -7.67 -4.92
C ALA A 24 1.72 -9.15 -4.84
N VAL A 25 1.89 -9.79 -3.68
CA VAL A 25 1.35 -11.13 -3.38
C VAL A 25 -0.19 -11.14 -3.55
N SER A 26 -0.87 -10.02 -3.28
CA SER A 26 -2.32 -9.90 -3.41
C SER A 26 -2.74 -9.53 -4.83
N ALA A 27 -3.57 -10.36 -5.46
CA ALA A 27 -4.11 -10.09 -6.79
C ALA A 27 -4.86 -8.75 -6.88
N LEU A 28 -5.66 -8.42 -5.86
CA LEU A 28 -6.37 -7.15 -5.79
C LEU A 28 -5.43 -5.94 -5.73
N PHE A 29 -4.29 -6.07 -5.05
CA PHE A 29 -3.30 -5.00 -5.01
C PHE A 29 -2.65 -4.80 -6.38
N ARG A 30 -2.31 -5.89 -7.08
CA ARG A 30 -1.76 -5.81 -8.44
C ARG A 30 -2.73 -5.13 -9.41
N LEU A 31 -4.01 -5.48 -9.35
CA LEU A 31 -5.05 -4.85 -10.19
C LEU A 31 -5.22 -3.36 -9.86
N ALA A 32 -5.29 -3.02 -8.57
CA ALA A 32 -5.39 -1.61 -8.15
C ALA A 32 -4.17 -0.78 -8.56
N ARG A 33 -2.96 -1.37 -8.46
CA ARG A 33 -1.72 -0.77 -8.93
C ARG A 33 -1.76 -0.53 -10.44
N ALA A 34 -2.12 -1.53 -11.23
CA ALA A 34 -2.22 -1.40 -12.68
C ALA A 34 -3.22 -0.31 -13.08
N TYR A 35 -4.37 -0.24 -12.41
CA TYR A 35 -5.36 0.82 -12.62
C TYR A 35 -4.80 2.21 -12.27
N ALA A 36 -4.11 2.33 -11.14
CA ALA A 36 -3.50 3.59 -10.72
C ALA A 36 -2.40 4.08 -11.68
N GLU A 37 -1.54 3.16 -12.15
CA GLU A 37 -0.47 3.46 -13.11
C GLU A 37 -1.03 3.91 -14.48
N GLN A 38 -2.24 3.49 -14.84
CA GLN A 38 -2.89 3.88 -16.11
C GLN A 38 -3.74 5.15 -16.01
N HIS A 39 -4.28 5.48 -14.83
CA HIS A 39 -5.32 6.50 -14.68
C HIS A 39 -4.97 7.67 -13.77
N ALA A 40 -3.85 7.61 -13.05
CA ALA A 40 -3.41 8.66 -12.14
C ALA A 40 -1.99 9.15 -12.47
N ASP A 41 -1.72 10.42 -12.15
CA ASP A 41 -0.39 11.04 -12.34
C ASP A 41 0.61 10.52 -11.29
N ALA A 42 0.09 10.16 -10.11
CA ALA A 42 0.86 9.56 -9.03
C ALA A 42 0.00 8.59 -8.22
N TRP A 43 0.63 7.67 -7.50
CA TRP A 43 -0.06 6.80 -6.58
C TRP A 43 0.72 6.57 -5.30
N LEU A 44 0.01 6.38 -4.20
CA LEU A 44 0.56 6.15 -2.88
C LEU A 44 -0.10 4.94 -2.25
N VAL A 45 0.63 4.23 -1.40
CA VAL A 45 0.08 3.15 -0.59
C VAL A 45 -0.34 3.71 0.76
N LEU A 46 -1.59 3.47 1.13
CA LEU A 46 -2.10 3.73 2.47
C LEU A 46 -1.74 2.55 3.38
N SER A 47 -0.62 2.65 4.06
CA SER A 47 -0.13 1.72 5.07
C SER A 47 -0.76 1.99 6.43
N ALA A 48 -1.31 0.94 7.04
CA ALA A 48 -1.78 1.01 8.41
C ALA A 48 -0.67 1.44 9.39
N GLN A 49 0.57 1.01 9.19
CA GLN A 49 1.67 1.32 10.11
C GLN A 49 2.33 2.66 9.79
N HIS A 50 2.56 2.93 8.49
CA HIS A 50 3.40 4.04 8.04
C HIS A 50 2.61 5.24 7.48
N GLY A 51 1.28 5.19 7.45
CA GLY A 51 0.45 6.24 6.84
C GLY A 51 0.51 6.17 5.31
N LEU A 52 0.81 7.29 4.65
CA LEU A 52 1.01 7.33 3.20
C LEU A 52 2.46 7.02 2.86
N VAL A 53 2.69 6.04 1.98
CA VAL A 53 4.02 5.66 1.51
C VAL A 53 4.11 5.67 -0.01
N THR A 54 5.27 6.08 -0.52
CA THR A 54 5.55 6.03 -1.96
C THR A 54 5.81 4.59 -2.40
N PRO A 55 5.53 4.25 -3.67
CA PRO A 55 5.73 2.92 -4.21
C PRO A 55 7.18 2.41 -4.11
N GLU A 56 8.16 3.31 -4.15
CA GLU A 56 9.60 3.03 -4.09
C GLU A 56 10.10 2.83 -2.65
N ARG A 57 9.32 3.25 -1.65
CA ARG A 57 9.74 3.14 -0.25
C ARG A 57 9.89 1.66 0.13
N VAL A 58 11.11 1.28 0.51
CA VAL A 58 11.38 -0.06 1.03
C VAL A 58 10.78 -0.19 2.42
N ILE A 59 9.95 -1.21 2.61
CA ILE A 59 9.25 -1.50 3.87
C ILE A 59 9.55 -2.94 4.25
N ALA A 60 9.98 -3.14 5.50
CA ALA A 60 10.12 -4.47 6.08
C ALA A 60 8.73 -5.07 6.36
N PRO A 61 8.53 -6.39 6.19
CA PRO A 61 7.27 -7.02 6.51
C PRO A 61 6.90 -6.82 7.97
N TYR A 62 5.62 -6.55 8.20
CA TYR A 62 5.09 -6.25 9.52
C TYR A 62 3.73 -6.90 9.75
N ASN A 63 3.44 -7.23 11.02
CA ASN A 63 2.23 -7.92 11.45
C ASN A 63 1.15 -6.97 11.98
N HIS A 64 0.87 -5.89 11.25
CA HIS A 64 -0.27 -5.00 11.56
C HIS A 64 -1.28 -4.99 10.42
N THR A 65 -2.57 -4.96 10.77
CA THR A 65 -3.68 -4.94 9.80
C THR A 65 -4.41 -3.61 9.84
N MET A 66 -4.92 -3.14 8.69
CA MET A 66 -5.63 -1.85 8.57
C MET A 66 -6.89 -1.76 9.43
N ARG A 67 -7.46 -2.90 9.89
CA ARG A 67 -8.64 -2.93 10.76
C ARG A 67 -8.40 -2.32 12.15
N GLU A 68 -7.16 -2.12 12.56
CA GLU A 68 -6.81 -1.69 13.91
C GLU A 68 -6.82 -0.15 14.08
N LYS A 69 -6.82 0.62 12.99
CA LYS A 69 -6.71 2.10 13.02
C LYS A 69 -7.97 2.83 12.56
N SER A 70 -9.15 2.31 12.86
CA SER A 70 -10.44 2.98 12.63
C SER A 70 -10.85 3.95 13.75
N ARG A 71 -9.97 4.28 14.71
CA ARG A 71 -10.23 5.33 15.70
C ARG A 71 -9.60 6.65 15.24
N LEU A 72 -10.36 7.47 14.52
CA LEU A 72 -10.18 8.94 14.62
C LEU A 72 -10.71 9.33 16.00
N THR A 73 -9.82 9.44 16.99
CA THR A 73 -10.09 10.33 18.12
C THR A 73 -9.72 11.73 17.64
N ALA A 74 -10.76 12.52 17.36
CA ALA A 74 -10.66 13.98 17.34
C ALA A 74 -10.31 14.50 18.75
#